data_AF-A0A8T7GMC3-F1
#
_entry.id   AF-A0A8T7GMC3-F1
#
_cell.length_a   1.000
_cell.length_b   1.000
_cell.length_c   1.000
_cell.angle_alpha   90.00
_cell.angle_beta   90.00
_cell.angle_gamma   90.00
#
_symmetry.space_group_name_H-M   'P 1'
#
loop_
_entity.id
_entity.type
_entity.pdbx_description
1 polymer ?
#
loop_
_entity_poly.entity_id
_entity_poly.type
_entity_poly.pdbx_seq_one_letter_code
_entity_poly.pdbx_strand_id
1 'polypeptide(L)'
;MNELKEVRRVFQGLQTLYKTYFSKVDPALLNDLLTREQEKREEPTLYLVQMWTNDSSKKDFIKTYIVEKTGMMPSIHDNGRHFVTNHILNLELLKDFSDLENVTRIKGYFTGAIYGVGA
;
A
#
# COMPACT_ATOMS: atom_id res chain seq x y z
N MET A 1 -3.54 31.04 18.65
CA MET A 1 -2.38 30.21 19.08
C MET A 1 -2.81 28.80 19.49
N ASN A 2 -4.10 28.46 19.36
CA ASN A 2 -4.71 27.22 19.82
C ASN A 2 -4.97 26.26 18.64
N GLU A 3 -5.32 26.82 17.49
CA GLU A 3 -5.66 26.15 16.23
C GLU A 3 -4.48 25.32 15.70
N LEU A 4 -3.29 25.91 15.65
CA LEU A 4 -2.08 25.21 15.19
C LEU A 4 -1.62 24.10 16.14
N LYS A 5 -2.01 24.14 17.42
CA LYS A 5 -1.75 23.05 18.37
C LYS A 5 -2.73 21.91 18.14
N GLU A 6 -4.00 22.25 17.92
CA GLU A 6 -5.05 21.27 17.65
C GLU A 6 -4.80 20.49 16.35
N VAL A 7 -4.41 21.17 15.27
CA VAL A 7 -4.01 20.50 14.00
C VAL A 7 -2.90 19.48 14.24
N ARG A 8 -1.87 19.85 15.00
CA ARG A 8 -0.76 18.93 15.33
C ARG A 8 -1.22 17.75 16.18
N ARG A 9 -2.11 17.98 17.16
CA ARG A 9 -2.65 16.93 18.03
C ARG A 9 -3.46 15.90 17.24
N VAL A 10 -4.35 16.35 16.37
CA VAL A 10 -5.17 15.47 15.52
C VAL A 10 -4.29 14.69 14.55
N PHE A 11 -3.31 15.35 13.92
CA PHE A 11 -2.36 14.68 13.02
C PHE A 11 -1.55 13.60 13.74
N GLN A 12 -1.07 13.86 14.96
CA GLN A 12 -0.39 12.85 15.79
C GLN A 12 -1.31 11.67 16.13
N GLY A 13 -2.59 11.93 16.42
CA GLY A 13 -3.58 10.88 16.61
C GLY A 13 -3.73 9.98 15.38
N LEU A 14 -3.85 10.58 14.20
CA LEU A 14 -3.93 9.85 12.93
C LEU A 14 -2.67 9.01 12.67
N GLN A 15 -1.48 9.59 12.86
CA GLN A 15 -0.22 8.85 12.73
C GLN A 15 -0.12 7.67 13.71
N THR A 16 -0.71 7.81 14.90
CA THR A 16 -0.77 6.71 15.88
C THR A 16 -1.65 5.58 15.37
N LEU A 17 -2.83 5.89 14.80
CA LEU A 17 -3.71 4.89 14.20
C LEU A 17 -3.03 4.16 13.04
N TYR A 18 -2.31 4.87 12.16
CA TYR A 18 -1.54 4.25 11.08
C TYR A 18 -0.52 3.24 11.62
N LYS A 19 0.27 3.62 12.63
CA LYS A 19 1.27 2.72 13.22
C LYS A 19 0.64 1.50 13.90
N THR A 20 -0.52 1.67 14.53
CA THR A 20 -1.20 0.59 15.24
C THR A 20 -1.82 -0.42 14.29
N TYR A 21 -2.54 0.04 13.26
CA TYR A 21 -3.32 -0.84 12.40
C TYR A 21 -2.64 -1.22 11.08
N PHE A 22 -1.62 -0.45 10.67
CA PHE A 22 -0.91 -0.59 9.40
C PHE A 22 0.61 -0.43 9.61
N SER A 23 1.15 -1.11 10.62
CA SER A 23 2.55 -0.96 11.06
C SER A 23 3.61 -1.18 9.98
N LYS A 24 3.29 -1.94 8.93
CA LYS A 24 4.18 -2.25 7.80
C LYS A 24 4.01 -1.28 6.63
N VAL A 25 3.00 -0.42 6.65
CA VAL A 25 2.66 0.48 5.53
C VAL A 25 3.32 1.84 5.74
N ASP A 26 3.89 2.39 4.68
CA ASP A 26 4.39 3.76 4.68
C ASP A 26 3.25 4.76 4.96
N PRO A 27 3.32 5.59 6.02
CA PRO A 27 2.29 6.56 6.34
C PRO A 27 1.95 7.52 5.20
N ALA A 28 2.91 7.80 4.30
CA ALA A 28 2.66 8.65 3.14
C ALA A 28 1.67 8.00 2.15
N LEU A 29 1.75 6.68 1.96
CA LEU A 29 0.81 5.93 1.12
C LEU A 29 -0.60 5.96 1.71
N LEU A 30 -0.74 5.72 3.02
CA LEU A 30 -2.05 5.80 3.70
C LEU A 30 -2.68 7.18 3.57
N ASN A 31 -1.87 8.22 3.78
CA ASN A 31 -2.36 9.59 3.71
C ASN A 31 -2.80 9.96 2.28
N ASP A 32 -2.03 9.61 1.24
CA ASP A 32 -2.42 9.84 -0.16
C ASP A 32 -3.71 9.06 -0.51
N LEU A 33 -3.79 7.78 -0.13
CA LEU A 33 -4.95 6.93 -0.38
C LEU A 33 -6.24 7.49 0.23
N LEU A 34 -6.21 7.82 1.52
CA LEU A 34 -7.37 8.36 2.24
C LEU A 34 -7.78 9.74 1.73
N THR A 35 -6.81 10.58 1.33
CA THR A 35 -7.10 11.89 0.73
C THR A 35 -7.88 11.70 -0.58
N ARG A 36 -7.47 10.76 -1.43
CA ARG A 36 -8.15 10.48 -2.70
C ARG A 36 -9.52 9.85 -2.53
N GLU A 37 -9.68 8.99 -1.54
CA GLU A 37 -10.97 8.41 -1.18
C GLU A 37 -11.97 9.52 -0.79
N GLN A 38 -11.53 10.51 -0.03
CA GLN A 38 -12.35 11.68 0.34
C GLN A 38 -12.69 12.59 -0.84
N GLU A 39 -11.79 12.70 -1.84
CA GLU A 39 -12.03 13.46 -3.06
C GLU A 39 -13.14 12.86 -3.96
N LYS A 40 -13.65 11.64 -3.65
CA LYS A 40 -14.71 10.94 -4.40
C LYS A 40 -14.47 10.92 -5.91
N ARG A 41 -13.24 10.63 -6.33
CA ARG A 41 -12.94 10.48 -7.77
C ARG A 41 -13.71 9.28 -8.32
N GLU A 42 -14.39 9.48 -9.45
CA GLU A 42 -15.08 8.40 -10.17
C GLU A 42 -14.10 7.39 -10.78
N GLU A 43 -12.85 7.80 -10.99
CA GLU A 43 -11.80 6.97 -11.59
C GLU A 43 -11.14 6.02 -10.57
N PRO A 44 -10.82 4.78 -10.98
CA PRO A 44 -10.08 3.84 -10.13
C PRO A 44 -8.74 4.37 -9.67
N THR A 45 -8.46 4.25 -8.38
CA THR A 45 -7.20 4.66 -7.76
C THR A 45 -6.09 3.63 -8.02
N LEU A 46 -5.39 3.76 -9.14
CA LEU A 46 -4.21 2.95 -9.47
C LEU A 46 -2.96 3.42 -8.72
N TYR A 47 -2.24 2.46 -8.15
CA TYR A 47 -0.98 2.66 -7.46
C TYR A 47 0.06 1.67 -7.94
N LEU A 48 1.30 2.14 -8.07
CA LEU A 48 2.45 1.24 -8.02
C LEU A 48 2.71 0.87 -6.56
N VAL A 49 2.42 -0.37 -6.19
CA VAL A 49 2.62 -0.91 -4.85
C VAL A 49 3.87 -1.77 -4.82
N GLN A 50 4.72 -1.51 -3.82
CA GLN A 50 5.94 -2.23 -3.54
C GLN A 50 5.83 -2.93 -2.18
N MET A 51 6.08 -4.24 -2.15
CA MET A 51 6.05 -5.06 -0.94
C MET A 51 7.40 -5.74 -0.71
N TRP A 52 7.88 -5.70 0.52
CA TRP A 52 9.12 -6.38 0.93
C TRP A 52 8.83 -7.52 1.90
N THR A 53 9.49 -8.66 1.70
CA THR A 53 9.50 -9.80 2.62
C THR A 53 10.92 -10.10 3.10
N ASN A 54 11.04 -10.59 4.33
CA ASN A 54 12.28 -11.12 4.89
C ASN A 54 12.52 -12.60 4.51
N ASP A 55 11.51 -13.29 3.98
CA ASP A 55 11.56 -14.73 3.69
C ASP A 55 11.40 -15.00 2.18
N SER A 56 12.54 -15.23 1.52
CA SER A 56 12.57 -15.57 0.09
C SER A 56 11.91 -16.92 -0.24
N SER A 57 11.70 -17.81 0.75
CA SER A 57 10.99 -19.08 0.53
C SER A 57 9.48 -18.87 0.27
N LYS A 58 8.93 -17.73 0.70
CA LYS A 58 7.51 -17.37 0.49
C LYS A 58 7.23 -16.72 -0.85
N LYS A 59 8.22 -16.68 -1.75
CA LYS A 59 8.11 -15.96 -3.02
C LYS A 59 6.86 -16.35 -3.82
N ASP A 60 6.64 -17.64 -4.01
CA ASP A 60 5.53 -18.13 -4.83
C ASP A 60 4.17 -17.91 -4.12
N PHE A 61 4.14 -18.03 -2.79
CA PHE A 61 2.94 -17.71 -2.00
C PHE A 61 2.55 -16.23 -2.13
N ILE A 62 3.49 -15.29 -1.94
CA ILE A 62 3.21 -13.84 -2.05
C ILE A 62 2.80 -13.49 -3.48
N LYS A 63 3.50 -14.04 -4.49
CA LYS A 63 3.17 -13.84 -5.90
C LYS A 63 1.72 -14.25 -6.18
N THR A 64 1.34 -15.47 -5.78
CA THR A 64 -0.03 -15.97 -5.98
C THR A 64 -1.03 -15.12 -5.22
N TYR A 65 -0.75 -14.74 -3.98
CA TYR A 65 -1.63 -13.88 -3.19
C TYR A 65 -1.89 -12.52 -3.86
N ILE A 66 -0.85 -11.87 -4.40
CA ILE A 66 -0.99 -10.61 -5.14
C ILE A 66 -1.87 -10.82 -6.37
N VAL A 67 -1.64 -11.88 -7.15
CA VAL A 67 -2.42 -12.19 -8.36
C VAL A 67 -3.89 -12.48 -8.02
N GLU A 68 -4.16 -13.25 -6.97
CA GLU A 68 -5.53 -13.58 -6.56
C GLU A 68 -6.30 -12.34 -6.09
N LYS A 69 -5.63 -11.43 -5.36
CA LYS A 69 -6.26 -10.22 -4.83
C LYS A 69 -6.44 -9.11 -5.85
N THR A 70 -5.56 -9.03 -6.85
CA THR A 70 -5.48 -7.87 -7.75
C THR A 70 -5.70 -8.19 -9.22
N GLY A 71 -5.58 -9.46 -9.62
CA GLY A 71 -5.50 -9.89 -11.02
C GLY A 71 -4.18 -9.54 -11.71
N MET A 72 -3.24 -8.88 -11.02
CA MET A 72 -2.03 -8.32 -11.62
C MET A 72 -0.79 -9.14 -11.26
N MET A 73 0.05 -9.43 -12.25
CA MET A 73 1.32 -10.13 -12.06
C MET A 73 2.39 -9.17 -11.52
N PRO A 74 2.96 -9.42 -10.32
CA PRO A 74 4.04 -8.57 -9.82
C PRO A 74 5.36 -8.84 -10.55
N SER A 75 6.14 -7.78 -10.76
CA SER A 75 7.58 -7.90 -10.99
C SER A 75 8.27 -8.28 -9.69
N ILE A 76 9.21 -9.23 -9.75
CA ILE A 76 9.86 -9.81 -8.57
C ILE A 76 11.37 -9.53 -8.63
N HIS A 77 11.89 -8.91 -7.58
CA HIS A 77 13.29 -8.50 -7.43
C HIS A 77 13.89 -9.06 -6.13
N ASP A 78 15.17 -8.73 -5.88
CA ASP A 78 15.89 -9.04 -4.64
C ASP A 78 15.81 -10.51 -4.22
N ASN A 79 15.98 -11.43 -5.19
CA ASN A 79 15.87 -12.87 -5.01
C ASN A 79 14.54 -13.32 -4.38
N GLY A 80 13.43 -12.72 -4.83
CA GLY A 80 12.09 -13.07 -4.35
C GLY A 80 11.66 -12.33 -3.10
N ARG A 81 12.34 -11.23 -2.75
CA ARG A 81 12.06 -10.45 -1.53
C ARG A 81 11.37 -9.13 -1.77
N HIS A 82 11.28 -8.69 -3.02
CA HIS A 82 10.69 -7.41 -3.37
C HIS A 82 9.71 -7.59 -4.53
N PHE A 83 8.46 -7.22 -4.32
CA PHE A 83 7.36 -7.37 -5.26
C PHE A 83 6.87 -5.98 -5.66
N VAL A 84 6.75 -5.74 -6.97
CA VAL A 84 6.27 -4.47 -7.52
C VAL A 84 5.10 -4.75 -8.45
N THR A 85 3.94 -4.15 -8.18
CA THR A 85 2.73 -4.36 -8.98
C THR A 85 1.96 -3.04 -9.12
N ASN A 86 1.36 -2.81 -10.29
CA ASN A 86 0.47 -1.68 -10.53
C ASN A 86 -0.97 -2.18 -10.52
N HIS A 87 -1.79 -1.73 -9.57
CA HIS A 87 -3.18 -2.19 -9.41
C HIS A 87 -4.05 -1.17 -8.69
N ILE A 88 -5.37 -1.39 -8.71
CA ILE A 88 -6.34 -0.58 -7.95
C ILE A 88 -6.14 -0.86 -6.47
N LEU A 89 -5.89 0.19 -5.70
CA LEU A 89 -5.67 0.08 -4.25
C LEU A 89 -6.83 0.73 -3.49
N ASN A 90 -7.30 0.03 -2.46
CA ASN A 90 -8.20 0.54 -1.42
C ASN A 90 -7.64 0.18 -0.04
N LEU A 91 -8.28 0.67 1.02
CA LEU A 91 -7.79 0.51 2.39
C LEU A 91 -7.85 -0.95 2.85
N GLU A 92 -8.88 -1.70 2.45
CA GLU A 92 -9.07 -3.11 2.78
C GLU A 92 -7.96 -3.99 2.19
N LEU A 93 -7.62 -3.77 0.91
CA LEU A 93 -6.54 -4.51 0.26
C LEU A 93 -5.18 -4.18 0.87
N LEU A 94 -4.95 -2.91 1.21
CA LEU A 94 -3.74 -2.49 1.90
C LEU A 94 -3.63 -3.12 3.29
N LYS A 95 -4.77 -3.31 3.97
CA LYS A 95 -4.85 -4.03 5.25
C LYS A 95 -4.52 -5.51 5.08
N ASP A 96 -5.13 -6.17 4.10
CA ASP A 96 -4.86 -7.56 3.75
C ASP A 96 -3.35 -7.82 3.53
N PHE A 97 -2.69 -6.96 2.74
CA PHE A 97 -1.25 -7.06 2.54
C PHE A 97 -0.44 -6.78 3.81
N SER A 98 -0.85 -5.80 4.62
CA SER A 98 -0.17 -5.49 5.87
C SER A 98 -0.31 -6.62 6.90
N ASP A 99 -1.36 -7.41 6.87
CA ASP A 99 -1.58 -8.47 7.86
C ASP A 99 -0.79 -9.76 7.55
N LEU A 100 -0.25 -9.90 6.35
CA LEU A 100 0.65 -10.99 6.00
C LEU A 100 1.91 -10.97 6.89
N GLU A 101 2.13 -12.04 7.65
CA GLU A 101 3.25 -12.18 8.59
C GLU A 101 4.62 -11.98 7.93
N ASN A 102 4.78 -12.54 6.74
CA ASN A 102 6.00 -12.50 5.95
C ASN A 102 6.23 -11.17 5.22
N VAL A 103 5.26 -10.24 5.24
CA VAL A 103 5.44 -8.88 4.70
C VAL A 103 5.98 -7.98 5.80
N THR A 104 7.05 -7.24 5.48
CA THR A 104 7.77 -6.38 6.43
C THR A 104 7.62 -4.90 6.12
N ARG A 105 7.39 -4.55 4.86
CA ARG A 105 7.22 -3.17 4.43
C ARG A 105 6.34 -3.10 3.19
N ILE A 106 5.50 -2.07 3.13
CA ILE A 106 4.68 -1.73 1.98
C ILE A 106 4.87 -0.24 1.68
N LYS A 107 5.20 0.08 0.44
CA LYS A 107 5.25 1.44 -0.08
C LYS A 107 4.41 1.50 -1.34
N GLY A 108 4.02 2.71 -1.73
CA GLY A 108 3.39 2.90 -3.01
C GLY A 108 3.22 4.37 -3.32
N TYR A 109 2.92 4.64 -4.58
CA TYR A 109 2.60 5.97 -5.04
C TYR A 109 1.55 5.89 -6.13
N PHE A 110 0.69 6.91 -6.15
CA PHE A 110 -0.36 7.04 -7.12
C PHE A 110 0.23 7.19 -8.53
N THR A 111 -0.31 6.44 -9.48
CA THR A 111 0.16 6.45 -10.88
C THR A 111 -0.82 7.11 -11.85
N GLY A 112 -1.98 7.57 -11.38
CA GLY A 112 -3.07 8.01 -12.26
C GLY A 112 -3.71 6.85 -13.03
N ALA A 113 -4.56 7.15 -14.02
CA ALA A 113 -5.26 6.17 -14.85
C ALA A 113 -4.35 5.41 -15.86
N ILE A 114 -3.03 5.38 -15.64
CA ILE A 114 -2.09 4.70 -16.52
C ILE A 114 -2.02 3.22 -16.12
N TYR A 115 -2.79 2.40 -16.84
CA TYR A 115 -2.61 0.94 -16.82
C TYR A 115 -1.30 0.63 -17.55
N GLY A 116 -0.29 0.20 -16.79
CA GLY A 116 0.90 -0.40 -17.39
C GLY A 116 0.52 -1.74 -18.01
N VAL A 117 0.18 -1.76 -19.30
CA VAL A 117 0.05 -3.00 -20.06
C VAL A 117 1.48 -3.47 -20.31
N GLY A 118 1.89 -4.54 -19.63
CA GLY A 118 3.20 -5.15 -19.85
C GLY A 118 3.37 -5.51 -21.34
N ALA A 119 4.52 -5.11 -21.90
CA ALA A 119 4.98 -5.55 -23.22
C ALA A 119 5.61 -6.94 -23.15
#